data_AF-A0A7X7HCP3-F1
#
_entry.id   AF-A0A7X7HCP3-F1
#
_cell.length_a   1.000
_cell.length_b   1.000
_cell.length_c   1.000
_cell.angle_alpha   90.00
_cell.angle_beta   90.00
_cell.angle_gamma   90.00
#
_symmetry.space_group_name_H-M   'P 1'
#
loop_
_entity.id
_entity.type
_entity.pdbx_description
1 polymer ?
#
loop_
_entity_poly.entity_id
_entity_poly.type
_entity_poly.pdbx_seq_one_letter_code
_entity_poly.pdbx_strand_id
1 'polypeptide(L)'
;MTDKLTTKSQEAVAAAIQLATSAGNPTLEPVHLLRALLAQEGGVALGLLQAVGANLHDIEIRAHGELARLPGARGSSVSQPQTSREVLNVIAQAGQEASALGD
;
A
#
# COMPACT_ATOMS: atom_id res chain seq x y z
N MET A 1 1.81 -7.20 16.96
CA MET A 1 1.21 -7.26 15.60
C MET A 1 2.22 -6.91 14.51
N THR A 2 3.41 -6.37 14.83
CA THR A 2 4.46 -6.02 13.85
C THR A 2 5.50 -7.13 13.61
N ASP A 3 5.58 -8.14 14.48
CA ASP A 3 6.67 -9.16 14.48
C ASP A 3 6.57 -10.24 13.37
N LYS A 4 5.74 -10.05 12.34
CA LYS A 4 5.53 -11.05 11.27
C LYS A 4 5.59 -10.53 9.83
N LEU A 5 5.95 -9.26 9.61
CA LEU A 5 6.16 -8.75 8.26
C LEU A 5 7.62 -8.95 7.85
N THR A 6 7.85 -9.35 6.59
CA THR A 6 9.20 -9.31 6.00
C THR A 6 9.74 -7.86 5.99
N THR A 7 11.05 -7.69 5.93
CA THR A 7 11.66 -6.35 5.80
C THR A 7 11.08 -5.57 4.62
N LYS A 8 10.89 -6.22 3.46
CA LYS A 8 10.29 -5.59 2.29
C LYS A 8 8.82 -5.20 2.52
N SER A 9 8.04 -6.03 3.20
CA SER A 9 6.66 -5.67 3.56
C SER A 9 6.61 -4.48 4.53
N GLN A 10 7.52 -4.41 5.50
CA GLN A 10 7.63 -3.26 6.42
C GLN A 10 8.01 -1.97 5.67
N GLU A 11 8.99 -2.04 4.76
CA GLU A 11 9.38 -0.94 3.88
C GLU A 11 8.20 -0.45 3.04
N ALA A 12 7.40 -1.36 2.47
CA ALA A 12 6.23 -1.00 1.66
C ALA A 12 5.14 -0.29 2.49
N VAL A 13 4.86 -0.76 3.72
CA VAL A 13 3.91 -0.09 4.61
C VAL A 13 4.41 1.31 5.00
N ALA A 14 5.71 1.45 5.32
CA ALA A 14 6.31 2.74 5.62
C ALA A 14 6.22 3.71 4.42
N ALA A 15 6.53 3.24 3.21
CA ALA A 15 6.41 4.02 1.99
C ALA A 15 4.94 4.40 1.70
N ALA A 16 3.97 3.53 2.00
CA ALA A 16 2.55 3.83 1.86
C ALA A 16 2.10 4.95 2.81
N ILE A 17 2.58 4.94 4.06
CA ILE A 17 2.33 6.02 5.04
C ILE A 17 2.92 7.35 4.55
N GLN A 18 4.14 7.31 3.99
CA GLN A 18 4.77 8.50 3.39
C GLN A 18 3.98 9.02 2.19
N LEU A 19 3.48 8.14 1.33
CA LEU A 19 2.62 8.53 0.21
C LEU A 19 1.36 9.25 0.69
N ALA A 20 0.61 8.67 1.64
CA ALA A 20 -0.58 9.29 2.21
C ALA A 20 -0.27 10.64 2.88
N THR A 21 0.85 10.72 3.62
CA THR A 21 1.29 11.97 4.28
C THR A 21 1.61 13.05 3.26
N SER A 22 2.40 12.73 2.23
CA SER A 22 2.81 13.69 1.19
C SER A 22 1.64 14.17 0.32
N ALA A 23 0.63 13.32 0.12
CA ALA A 23 -0.61 13.66 -0.56
C ALA A 23 -1.60 14.41 0.34
N GLY A 24 -1.28 14.57 1.65
CA GLY A 24 -2.15 15.22 2.62
C GLY A 24 -3.41 14.43 2.94
N ASN A 25 -3.44 13.14 2.63
CA ASN A 25 -4.58 12.28 2.91
C ASN A 25 -4.64 11.99 4.41
N PRO A 26 -5.81 12.17 5.08
CA PRO A 26 -5.94 11.96 6.51
C PRO A 26 -5.92 10.47 6.90
N THR A 27 -6.06 9.58 5.91
CA THR A 27 -6.20 8.14 6.11
C THR A 27 -5.30 7.38 5.15
N LEU A 28 -4.59 6.37 5.67
CA LEU A 28 -3.86 5.41 4.86
C LEU A 28 -4.86 4.40 4.28
N GLU A 29 -5.16 4.58 3.00
CA GLU A 29 -6.01 3.69 2.20
C GLU A 29 -5.22 2.59 1.46
N PRO A 30 -5.86 1.46 1.07
CA PRO A 30 -5.20 0.36 0.34
C PRO A 30 -4.50 0.79 -0.94
N VAL A 31 -5.00 1.83 -1.63
CA VAL A 31 -4.38 2.34 -2.85
C VAL A 31 -2.96 2.88 -2.61
N HIS A 32 -2.66 3.44 -1.43
CA HIS A 32 -1.30 3.85 -1.09
C HIS A 32 -0.39 2.64 -0.94
N LEU A 33 -0.88 1.57 -0.30
CA LEU A 33 -0.13 0.33 -0.12
C LEU A 33 0.16 -0.33 -1.47
N LEU A 34 -0.83 -0.39 -2.36
CA LEU A 34 -0.64 -0.87 -3.73
C LEU A 34 0.44 -0.06 -4.46
N ARG A 35 0.36 1.27 -4.42
CA ARG A 35 1.36 2.15 -5.06
C ARG A 35 2.76 1.96 -4.47
N ALA A 36 2.88 1.79 -3.16
CA ALA A 36 4.16 1.51 -2.52
C ALA A 36 4.74 0.15 -2.95
N LEU A 37 3.91 -0.90 -3.03
CA LEU A 37 4.33 -2.22 -3.50
C LEU A 37 4.77 -2.22 -4.97
N LEU A 38 4.05 -1.49 -5.83
CA LEU A 38 4.39 -1.37 -7.25
C LEU A 38 5.67 -0.54 -7.49
N ALA A 39 5.94 0.44 -6.63
CA ALA A 39 7.12 1.29 -6.72
C ALA A 39 8.35 0.72 -5.97
N GLN A 40 8.20 -0.40 -5.25
CA GLN A 40 9.27 -0.93 -4.41
C GLN A 40 10.38 -1.58 -5.25
N GLU A 41 11.57 -0.97 -5.22
CA GLU A 41 12.76 -1.55 -5.81
C GLU A 41 13.13 -2.89 -5.15
N GLY A 42 13.39 -3.90 -5.98
CA GLY A 42 13.65 -5.27 -5.52
C GLY A 42 12.43 -5.95 -4.86
N GLY A 43 11.23 -5.36 -5.00
CA GLY A 43 9.97 -5.99 -4.59
C GLY A 43 9.47 -7.02 -5.61
N VAL A 44 8.53 -7.86 -5.19
CA VAL A 44 7.99 -8.96 -6.03
C VAL A 44 6.66 -8.63 -6.72
N ALA A 45 5.99 -7.54 -6.33
CA ALA A 45 4.62 -7.24 -6.77
C ALA A 45 4.49 -7.09 -8.29
N LEU A 46 5.40 -6.34 -8.93
CA LEU A 46 5.40 -6.16 -10.38
C LEU A 46 5.60 -7.48 -11.12
N GLY A 47 6.56 -8.30 -10.69
CA GLY A 47 6.86 -9.59 -11.30
C GLY A 47 5.68 -10.57 -11.18
N LEU A 48 5.00 -10.60 -10.02
CA LEU A 48 3.81 -11.43 -9.82
C LEU A 48 2.65 -10.99 -10.73
N LEU A 49 2.40 -9.69 -10.84
CA LEU A 49 1.36 -9.15 -11.73
C LEU A 49 1.66 -9.44 -13.21
N GLN A 50 2.92 -9.33 -13.63
CA GLN A 50 3.34 -9.69 -14.98
C GLN A 50 3.17 -11.20 -15.23
N ALA A 51 3.53 -12.05 -14.27
CA ALA A 51 3.44 -13.50 -14.39
C ALA A 51 2.00 -13.99 -14.58
N VAL A 52 1.01 -13.28 -14.02
CA VAL A 52 -0.43 -13.58 -14.21
C VAL A 52 -1.06 -12.84 -15.40
N GLY A 53 -0.26 -12.12 -16.20
CA GLY A 53 -0.73 -11.41 -17.39
C GLY A 53 -1.54 -10.14 -17.10
N ALA A 54 -1.38 -9.54 -15.92
CA ALA A 54 -2.08 -8.31 -15.58
C ALA A 54 -1.54 -7.12 -16.40
N ASN A 55 -2.44 -6.25 -16.87
CA ASN A 55 -2.05 -5.02 -17.54
C ASN A 55 -1.59 -3.97 -16.50
N LEU A 56 -0.27 -3.88 -16.30
CA LEU A 56 0.33 -2.94 -15.35
C LEU A 56 -0.03 -1.49 -15.64
N HIS A 57 -0.11 -1.10 -16.92
CA HIS A 57 -0.46 0.27 -17.30
C HIS A 57 -1.87 0.64 -16.83
N ASP A 58 -2.84 -0.26 -17.02
CA ASP A 58 -4.21 -0.04 -16.56
C ASP A 58 -4.28 0.01 -15.02
N ILE A 59 -3.52 -0.83 -14.32
CA ILE A 59 -3.45 -0.83 -12.86
C ILE A 59 -2.90 0.52 -12.37
N GLU A 60 -1.82 1.02 -12.97
CA GLU A 60 -1.23 2.31 -12.60
C GLU A 60 -2.21 3.47 -12.81
N ILE A 61 -2.89 3.52 -13.97
CA ILE A 61 -3.90 4.55 -14.27
C ILE A 61 -5.02 4.54 -13.23
N ARG A 62 -5.55 3.36 -12.91
CA ARG A 62 -6.65 3.22 -11.95
C ARG A 62 -6.20 3.59 -10.53
N ALA A 63 -5.01 3.16 -10.11
CA ALA A 63 -4.47 3.52 -8.81
C ALA A 63 -4.25 5.03 -8.69
N HIS A 64 -3.77 5.70 -9.75
CA HIS A 64 -3.68 7.16 -9.79
C HIS A 64 -5.05 7.84 -9.72
N GLY A 65 -6.04 7.32 -10.45
CA GLY A 65 -7.42 7.81 -10.42
C GLY A 65 -8.03 7.73 -9.02
N GLU A 66 -7.84 6.60 -8.32
CA GLU A 66 -8.34 6.43 -6.95
C GLU A 66 -7.63 7.35 -5.95
N LEU A 67 -6.30 7.51 -6.04
CA LEU A 67 -5.58 8.49 -5.23
C LEU A 67 -6.11 9.92 -5.42
N ALA A 68 -6.38 10.32 -6.68
CA ALA A 68 -6.87 11.65 -6.99
C ALA A 68 -8.28 11.93 -6.43
N ARG A 69 -9.05 10.89 -6.08
CA ARG A 69 -10.39 11.00 -5.48
C ARG A 69 -10.36 11.10 -3.97
N LEU A 70 -9.23 10.80 -3.32
CA LEU A 70 -9.12 10.87 -1.87
C LEU A 70 -9.13 12.33 -1.38
N PRO A 71 -9.77 12.62 -0.23
CA PRO A 71 -9.69 13.93 0.37
C PRO A 71 -8.24 14.23 0.78
N GLY A 72 -7.76 15.43 0.50
CA GLY A 72 -6.40 15.87 0.84
C GLY A 72 -6.40 17.26 1.47
N ALA A 73 -5.63 17.43 2.54
CA ALA A 73 -5.33 18.72 3.14
C ALA A 73 -3.96 19.23 2.67
N ARG A 74 -3.73 20.54 2.76
CA ARG A 74 -2.43 21.16 2.46
C ARG A 74 -2.00 22.05 3.63
N GLY A 75 -0.70 22.20 3.83
CA GLY A 75 -0.12 23.14 4.79
C GLY A 75 0.46 22.47 6.04
N SER A 76 0.89 23.28 7.00
CA SER A 76 1.62 22.86 8.21
C SER A 76 0.80 22.05 9.21
N SER A 77 -0.49 21.83 8.95
CA SER A 77 -1.42 21.05 9.78
C SER A 77 -1.68 19.64 9.26
N VAL A 78 -0.95 19.17 8.24
CA VAL A 78 -1.07 17.78 7.77
C VAL A 78 -0.53 16.87 8.88
N SER A 79 -1.45 16.22 9.60
CA SER A 79 -1.14 15.21 10.60
C SER A 79 -0.76 13.89 9.95
N GLN A 80 -0.07 13.03 10.71
CA GLN A 80 0.17 11.66 10.28
C GLN A 80 -1.18 10.96 9.97
N PRO A 81 -1.30 10.23 8.84
CA PRO A 81 -2.54 9.57 8.46
C PRO A 81 -2.89 8.47 9.46
N GLN A 82 -4.18 8.31 9.76
CA GLN A 82 -4.67 7.15 10.49
C GLN A 82 -4.79 5.95 9.55
N THR A 83 -4.50 4.74 10.02
CA THR A 83 -4.68 3.53 9.20
C THR A 83 -6.17 3.21 9.03
N SER A 84 -6.63 3.05 7.79
CA SER A 84 -8.00 2.61 7.49
C SER A 84 -8.27 1.19 8.00
N ARG A 85 -9.55 0.85 8.20
CA ARG A 85 -9.94 -0.52 8.55
C ARG A 85 -9.61 -1.49 7.41
N GLU A 86 -9.73 -1.01 6.19
CA GLU A 86 -9.47 -1.74 4.95
C GLU A 86 -8.00 -2.16 4.87
N VAL A 87 -7.05 -1.27 5.20
CA VAL A 87 -5.63 -1.63 5.26
C VAL A 87 -5.35 -2.62 6.39
N LEU A 88 -5.97 -2.45 7.56
CA LEU A 88 -5.83 -3.42 8.66
C LEU A 88 -6.34 -4.81 8.24
N ASN A 89 -7.45 -4.88 7.51
CA ASN A 89 -7.99 -6.13 6.97
C ASN A 89 -7.06 -6.75 5.92
N VAL A 90 -6.47 -5.95 5.03
CA VAL A 90 -5.48 -6.42 4.04
C VAL A 90 -4.26 -7.04 4.74
N ILE A 91 -3.72 -6.39 5.77
CA ILE A 91 -2.57 -6.90 6.53
C ILE A 91 -2.95 -8.17 7.29
N ALA A 92 -4.13 -8.21 7.91
CA ALA A 92 -4.61 -9.40 8.62
C ALA A 92 -4.80 -10.60 7.68
N GLN A 93 -5.40 -10.37 6.51
CA GLN A 93 -5.58 -11.38 5.47
C GLN A 93 -4.24 -11.89 4.94
N ALA A 94 -3.29 -10.99 4.64
CA ALA A 94 -1.94 -11.37 4.23
C ALA A 94 -1.23 -12.24 5.30
N GLY A 95 -1.46 -11.94 6.59
CA GLY A 95 -0.95 -12.76 7.70
C GLY A 95 -1.57 -14.16 7.77
N GLN A 96 -2.86 -14.29 7.46
CA GLN A 96 -3.52 -15.60 7.37
C GLN A 96 -2.99 -16.43 6.20
N GLU A 97 -2.79 -15.80 5.03
CA GLU A 97 -2.22 -16.45 3.85
C GLU A 97 -0.78 -16.91 4.08
N ALA A 98 0.06 -16.06 4.67
CA ALA A 98 1.43 -16.43 5.05
C ALA A 98 1.44 -17.65 5.99
N SER A 99 0.62 -17.62 7.05
CA SER A 99 0.53 -18.75 7.98
C SER A 99 0.00 -20.04 7.32
N ALA A 100 -0.90 -19.93 6.35
CA ALA A 100 -1.41 -21.09 5.59
C ALA A 100 -0.34 -21.69 4.65
N LEU A 101 0.60 -20.87 4.19
CA LEU A 101 1.76 -21.30 3.37
C LEU A 101 2.94 -21.79 4.22
N GLY A 102 2.89 -21.61 5.53
CA GLY A 102 3.95 -22.03 6.48
C GLY A 102 5.00 -20.96 6.78
N ASP A 103 4.72 -19.70 6.44
CA ASP A 103 5.57 -18.52 6.70
C ASP A 103 5.26 -17.82 8.04
#